data_AF-A0A0Q9XX32-F1
#
_entry.id   AF-A0A0Q9XX32-F1
#
_cell.length_a   1.000
_cell.length_b   1.000
_cell.length_c   1.000
_cell.angle_alpha   90.00
_cell.angle_beta   90.00
_cell.angle_gamma   90.00
#
_symmetry.space_group_name_H-M   'P 1'
#
loop_
_entity.id
_entity.type
_entity.pdbx_description
1 polymer ?
#
loop_
_entity_poly.entity_id
_entity_poly.type
_entity_poly.pdbx_seq_one_letter_code
_entity_poly.pdbx_strand_id
1 'polypeptide(L)'
;GDFADTRGKFTPDWWPSNINQYGLLKTIRITDHGTYIDGDPLSDVVIGDLETDCDRWTLRIEVKEDAKHVGGATIFGKKFGNHDQDIVFKMYYL
;
A
#
# COMPACT_ATOMS: atom_id res chain seq x y z
N GLY A 1 -2.89 8.07 9.70
CA GLY A 1 -2.08 7.21 8.82
C GLY A 1 -0.97 6.62 9.64
N ASP A 2 -0.23 7.50 10.31
CA ASP A 2 0.56 7.17 11.49
C ASP A 2 -0.35 7.06 12.72
N PHE A 3 -0.33 5.91 13.40
CA PHE A 3 -1.14 5.65 14.59
C PHE A 3 -0.29 4.97 15.67
N ALA A 4 -0.33 5.54 16.88
CA ALA A 4 0.45 5.10 18.04
C ALA A 4 -0.38 5.06 19.33
N ASP A 5 -1.71 5.15 19.21
CA ASP A 5 -2.67 5.18 20.31
C ASP A 5 -2.89 3.79 20.94
N THR A 6 -2.85 2.74 20.11
CA THR A 6 -3.12 1.36 20.50
C THR A 6 -2.10 0.40 19.91
N ARG A 7 -1.95 -0.74 20.59
CA ARG A 7 -1.08 -1.83 20.13
C ARG A 7 -1.69 -2.51 18.92
N GLY A 8 -0.90 -2.66 17.85
CA GLY A 8 -1.35 -3.34 16.64
C GLY A 8 -1.69 -4.80 16.95
N LYS A 9 -2.83 -5.29 16.44
CA LYS A 9 -3.38 -6.62 16.76
C LYS A 9 -2.38 -7.77 16.53
N PHE A 10 -1.56 -7.65 15.50
CA PHE A 10 -0.57 -8.66 15.12
C PHE A 10 0.87 -8.23 15.44
N THR A 11 1.06 -7.01 15.95
CA THR A 11 2.38 -6.44 16.21
C THR A 11 3.09 -7.22 17.34
N PRO A 12 4.32 -7.75 17.12
CA PRO A 12 4.99 -8.61 18.09
C PRO A 12 5.38 -7.90 19.39
N ASP A 13 5.28 -8.59 20.53
CA ASP A 13 5.51 -8.03 21.88
C ASP A 13 6.86 -7.35 22.08
N TRP A 14 7.89 -7.80 21.34
CA TRP A 14 9.22 -7.19 21.37
C TRP A 14 9.28 -5.82 20.66
N TRP A 15 8.27 -5.44 19.88
CA TRP A 15 8.22 -4.14 19.20
C TRP A 15 7.86 -3.01 20.19
N PRO A 16 8.67 -1.94 20.27
CA PRO A 16 8.44 -0.84 21.19
C PRO A 16 7.09 -0.15 20.97
N SER A 17 6.39 0.17 22.05
CA SER A 17 5.06 0.76 21.95
C SER A 17 5.06 2.24 21.53
N ASN A 18 6.21 2.90 21.61
CA ASN A 18 6.42 4.29 21.19
C ASN A 18 6.79 4.43 19.70
N ILE A 19 6.79 3.34 18.95
CA ILE A 19 7.02 3.33 17.50
C ILE A 19 5.71 2.97 16.80
N ASN A 20 5.49 3.49 15.60
CA ASN A 20 4.33 3.22 14.77
C ASN A 20 4.02 1.72 14.72
N GLN A 21 2.80 1.34 15.09
CA GLN A 21 2.45 -0.07 15.28
C GLN A 21 1.51 -0.59 14.22
N TYR A 22 0.73 0.27 13.57
CA TYR A 22 -0.21 -0.09 12.54
C TYR A 22 -0.46 1.06 11.56
N GLY A 23 -1.05 0.73 10.42
CA GLY A 23 -1.44 1.69 9.39
C GLY A 23 -2.79 1.31 8.78
N LEU A 24 -3.14 1.97 7.69
CA LEU A 24 -4.34 1.66 6.91
C LEU A 24 -4.04 0.56 5.89
N LEU A 25 -4.95 -0.40 5.72
CA LEU A 25 -4.94 -1.27 4.54
C LEU A 25 -5.40 -0.46 3.33
N LYS A 26 -4.49 -0.22 2.40
CA LYS A 26 -4.75 0.49 1.14
C LYS A 26 -4.98 -0.51 0.00
N THR A 27 -5.99 -0.24 -0.82
CA THR A 27 -6.28 -1.00 -2.04
C THR A 27 -6.15 -0.08 -3.25
N ILE A 28 -5.23 -0.40 -4.16
CA ILE A 28 -5.11 0.29 -5.45
C ILE A 28 -5.72 -0.61 -6.52
N ARG A 29 -6.60 -0.05 -7.35
CA ARG A 29 -7.23 -0.75 -8.48
C ARG A 29 -6.98 0.02 -9.76
N ILE A 30 -6.37 -0.66 -10.72
CA ILE A 30 -6.16 -0.15 -12.08
C ILE A 30 -7.19 -0.83 -12.97
N THR A 31 -7.95 -0.03 -13.73
CA THR A 31 -9.06 -0.48 -14.58
C THR A 31 -8.88 0.03 -16.00
N ASP A 32 -9.80 -0.28 -16.90
CA ASP A 32 -9.90 0.28 -18.25
C ASP A 32 -10.42 1.73 -18.29
N HIS A 33 -10.85 2.29 -17.16
CA HIS A 33 -11.39 3.64 -17.06
C HIS A 33 -10.65 4.56 -16.08
N GLY A 34 -9.65 4.04 -15.37
CA GLY A 34 -8.77 4.82 -14.50
C GLY A 34 -8.17 4.01 -13.36
N THR A 35 -7.39 4.70 -12.52
CA THR A 35 -6.79 4.15 -11.31
C THR A 35 -7.43 4.76 -10.07
N TYR A 36 -7.73 3.91 -9.09
CA TYR A 36 -8.45 4.26 -7.87
C TYR A 36 -7.68 3.78 -6.64
N ILE A 37 -7.76 4.54 -5.54
CA ILE A 37 -7.29 4.13 -4.22
C ILE A 37 -8.47 4.09 -3.25
N ASP A 38 -8.74 2.93 -2.66
CA ASP A 38 -9.88 2.69 -1.76
C ASP A 38 -11.26 3.09 -2.33
N GLY A 39 -11.38 3.15 -3.66
CA GLY A 39 -12.59 3.56 -4.39
C GLY A 39 -12.58 5.01 -4.87
N ASP A 40 -11.69 5.85 -4.35
CA ASP A 40 -11.55 7.24 -4.79
C ASP A 40 -10.65 7.34 -6.04
N PRO A 41 -10.98 8.21 -7.02
CA PRO A 41 -10.11 8.45 -8.18
C PRO A 41 -8.72 8.91 -7.76
N LEU A 42 -7.69 8.26 -8.30
CA LEU A 42 -6.28 8.56 -8.03
C LEU A 42 -5.58 9.16 -9.27
N SER A 43 -5.78 8.56 -10.44
CA SER A 43 -5.21 9.05 -11.71
C SER A 43 -5.96 8.48 -12.91
N ASP A 44 -5.73 9.09 -14.07
CA ASP A 44 -6.32 8.66 -15.36
C ASP A 44 -5.57 7.48 -16.00
N VAL A 45 -4.56 6.92 -15.32
CA VAL A 45 -3.80 5.76 -15.81
C VAL A 45 -4.72 4.54 -15.87
N VAL A 46 -4.75 3.87 -17.02
CA VAL A 46 -5.55 2.67 -17.26
C VAL A 46 -4.69 1.42 -17.42
N ILE A 47 -5.32 0.25 -17.33
CA ILE A 47 -4.63 -1.04 -17.51
C ILE A 47 -4.00 -1.17 -18.90
N GLY A 48 -4.55 -0.50 -19.90
CA GLY A 48 -4.01 -0.44 -21.27
C GLY A 48 -2.71 0.37 -21.40
N ASP A 49 -2.39 1.23 -20.42
CA ASP A 49 -1.13 1.98 -20.40
C ASP A 49 0.03 1.17 -19.83
N LEU A 50 -0.27 0.00 -19.24
CA LEU A 50 0.72 -0.88 -18.62
C LEU A 50 1.17 -1.97 -19.59
N GLU A 51 2.47 -2.26 -19.59
CA GLU A 51 3.02 -3.41 -20.30
C GLU A 51 2.55 -4.71 -19.64
N THR A 52 1.55 -5.34 -20.24
CA THR A 52 1.00 -6.62 -19.75
C THR A 52 1.77 -7.84 -20.25
N ASP A 53 2.51 -7.70 -21.36
CA ASP A 53 3.35 -8.74 -21.96
C ASP A 53 4.81 -8.69 -21.48
N CYS A 54 5.02 -8.42 -20.18
CA CYS A 54 6.35 -8.42 -19.60
C CYS A 54 6.51 -9.51 -18.54
N ASP A 55 7.70 -10.12 -18.50
CA ASP A 55 8.01 -11.23 -17.60
C ASP A 55 8.01 -10.83 -16.12
N ARG A 56 8.13 -9.53 -15.82
CA ARG A 56 8.24 -9.04 -14.45
C ARG A 56 7.69 -7.63 -14.29
N TRP A 57 6.81 -7.46 -13.31
CA TRP A 57 6.34 -6.16 -12.88
C TRP A 57 7.18 -5.65 -11.70
N THR A 58 7.46 -4.35 -11.69
CA THR A 58 8.14 -3.70 -10.57
C THR A 58 7.16 -2.76 -9.87
N LEU A 59 6.74 -3.12 -8.66
CA LEU A 59 5.99 -2.22 -7.78
C LEU A 59 6.98 -1.36 -6.99
N ARG A 60 6.87 -0.04 -7.14
CA ARG A 60 7.68 0.92 -6.39
C ARG A 60 6.81 1.74 -5.46
N ILE A 61 7.22 1.84 -4.20
CA ILE A 61 6.61 2.71 -3.20
C ILE A 61 7.68 3.72 -2.81
N GLU A 62 7.43 5.00 -3.09
CA GLU A 62 8.38 6.08 -2.82
C GLU A 62 7.66 7.33 -2.30
N VAL A 63 8.36 8.12 -1.49
CA VAL A 63 7.99 9.49 -1.15
C VAL A 63 8.93 10.39 -1.94
N LYS A 64 8.39 11.11 -2.94
CA LYS A 64 9.21 12.00 -3.78
C LYS A 64 9.72 13.20 -2.99
N GLU A 65 10.86 13.74 -3.40
CA GLU A 65 11.46 14.94 -2.79
C GLU A 65 10.56 16.18 -2.89
N ASP A 66 9.76 16.25 -3.96
CA ASP A 66 8.80 17.32 -4.23
C ASP A 66 7.37 16.98 -3.77
N ALA A 67 7.18 15.88 -3.04
CA ALA A 67 5.87 15.50 -2.54
C ALA A 67 5.32 16.57 -1.56
N LYS A 68 4.01 16.81 -1.62
CA LYS A 68 3.33 17.76 -0.71
C LYS A 68 3.64 17.50 0.77
N HIS A 69 3.83 16.23 1.14
CA HIS A 69 4.17 15.79 2.49
C HIS A 69 5.45 14.95 2.44
N VAL A 70 6.60 15.62 2.38
CA VAL A 70 7.92 14.99 2.43
C VAL A 70 8.12 14.34 3.80
N GLY A 71 8.53 13.07 3.80
CA GLY A 71 8.68 12.24 5.01
C GLY A 71 9.08 10.81 4.64
N GLY A 72 8.64 9.83 5.45
CA GLY A 72 8.87 8.41 5.21
C GLY A 72 7.57 7.64 4.96
N ALA A 73 7.69 6.45 4.38
CA ALA A 73 6.60 5.48 4.28
C ALA A 73 6.94 4.26 5.16
N THR A 74 5.99 3.85 6.01
CA THR A 74 6.10 2.60 6.79
C THR A 74 5.16 1.57 6.19
N ILE A 75 5.69 0.39 5.88
CA ILE A 75 4.93 -0.73 5.33
C ILE A 75 4.88 -1.83 6.39
N PHE A 76 3.67 -2.29 6.68
CA PHE A 76 3.43 -3.41 7.60
C PHE A 76 3.08 -4.64 6.78
N GLY A 77 3.87 -5.70 6.92
CA GLY A 77 3.58 -7.01 6.33
C GLY A 77 2.74 -7.89 7.25
N LYS A 78 2.56 -9.15 6.85
CA LYS A 78 1.93 -10.17 7.68
C LYS A 78 2.66 -10.27 9.01
N LYS A 79 1.91 -10.38 10.12
CA LYS A 79 2.40 -10.32 11.51
C LYS A 79 2.81 -8.93 12.02
N PHE A 80 2.34 -7.85 11.39
CA PHE A 80 2.44 -6.50 11.93
C PHE A 80 1.14 -5.72 11.69
N GLY A 81 0.86 -4.74 12.55
CA GLY A 81 -0.32 -3.90 12.42
C GLY A 81 -1.62 -4.64 12.69
N ASN A 82 -2.67 -4.24 11.97
CA ASN A 82 -4.04 -4.72 12.19
C ASN A 82 -4.56 -5.66 11.10
N HIS A 83 -3.71 -5.97 10.11
CA HIS A 83 -4.08 -6.79 8.96
C HIS A 83 -3.08 -7.94 8.83
N ASP A 84 -3.55 -9.19 8.92
CA ASP A 84 -2.70 -10.39 8.78
C ASP A 84 -2.44 -10.72 7.30
N GLN A 85 -1.83 -9.76 6.58
CA GLN A 85 -1.68 -9.82 5.13
C GLN A 85 -0.41 -9.07 4.68
N ASP A 86 0.35 -9.69 3.76
CA ASP A 86 1.42 -9.04 2.99
C ASP A 86 0.86 -8.23 1.80
N ILE A 87 1.72 -7.69 0.94
CA ILE A 87 1.25 -7.07 -0.31
C ILE A 87 0.63 -8.15 -1.20
N VAL A 88 -0.64 -7.95 -1.57
CA VAL A 88 -1.38 -8.86 -2.45
C VAL A 88 -1.50 -8.24 -3.82
N PHE A 89 -0.89 -8.91 -4.81
CA PHE A 89 -0.98 -8.53 -6.21
C PHE A 89 -1.91 -9.50 -6.95
N LYS A 90 -2.90 -8.97 -7.68
CA LYS A 90 -3.85 -9.78 -8.44
C LYS A 90 -4.07 -9.15 -9.81
N MET A 91 -4.04 -9.99 -10.84
CA MET A 91 -4.46 -9.66 -12.19
C MET A 91 -5.65 -10.53 -12.54
N TYR A 92 -6.71 -9.92 -13.07
CA TYR A 92 -7.88 -10.63 -13.57
C TYR A 92 -7.85 -10.54 -15.09
N TYR A 93 -7.79 -11.69 -15.76
CA TYR A 93 -8.03 -11.82 -17.19
C TYR A 93 -9.35 -12.56 -17.38
N LEU A 94 -10.09 -12.20 -18.42
CA LEU A 94 -11.30 -12.93 -18.86
C LEU A 94 -10.93 -13.98 -19.90
#